data_AF-A0A9X1KC19-F1
#
_entry.id   AF-A0A9X1KC19-F1
#
_cell.length_a   1.000
_cell.length_b   1.000
_cell.length_c   1.000
_cell.angle_alpha   90.00
_cell.angle_beta   90.00
_cell.angle_gamma   90.00
#
_symmetry.space_group_name_H-M   'P 1'
#
loop_
_entity.id
_entity.type
_entity.pdbx_description
1 polymer ?
#
loop_
_entity_poly.entity_id
_entity_poly.type
_entity_poly.pdbx_seq_one_letter_code
_entity_poly.pdbx_strand_id
1 'polypeptide(L)' 'MGKYQLIAATGCPTGIAHTYMAQEALEQAARKKGITIKVETHGQI' A
#
# COMPACT_ATOMS: atom_id res chain seq x y z
N MET A 1 -10.38 -16.60 8.96
CA MET A 1 -10.32 -15.30 9.65
C MET A 1 -9.53 -14.30 8.80
N GLY A 2 -10.03 -13.93 7.62
CA GLY A 2 -9.33 -13.00 6.70
C GLY A 2 -9.70 -11.56 7.04
N LYS A 3 -8.93 -10.89 7.90
CA LYS A 3 -9.19 -9.50 8.33
C LYS A 3 -8.94 -8.45 7.23
N TYR A 4 -8.33 -8.84 6.11
CA TYR A 4 -8.00 -7.96 4.99
C TYR A 4 -8.47 -8.60 3.67
N GLN A 5 -9.21 -7.84 2.86
CA GLN A 5 -9.67 -8.28 1.55
C GLN A 5 -8.58 -8.13 0.48
N LEU A 6 -7.65 -7.21 0.70
CA LEU A 6 -6.52 -7.00 -0.19
C LEU A 6 -5.22 -6.86 0.62
N ILE A 7 -4.14 -7.43 0.12
CA ILE A 7 -2.80 -7.20 0.64
C ILE A 7 -1.96 -6.70 -0.54
N ALA A 8 -1.26 -5.57 -0.35
CA ALA A 8 -0.38 -5.00 -1.34
C ALA A 8 1.00 -4.75 -0.73
N ALA A 9 2.03 -4.77 -1.56
CA ALA A 9 3.37 -4.36 -1.17
C ALA A 9 3.84 -3.27 -2.13
N THR A 10 4.46 -2.21 -1.60
CA THR A 10 5.02 -1.13 -2.41
C THR A 10 6.51 -1.02 -2.14
N GLY A 11 7.32 -0.90 -3.17
CA GLY A 11 8.78 -0.77 -3.03
C GLY A 11 9.38 -0.19 -4.30
N CYS A 12 9.93 1.02 -4.19
CA CYS A 12 10.69 1.66 -5.25
C CYS A 12 12.18 1.44 -4.98
N PRO A 13 12.95 0.86 -5.94
CA PRO A 13 14.38 0.59 -5.73
C PRO A 13 15.23 1.87 -5.67
N THR A 14 14.71 2.99 -6.17
CA THR A 14 15.40 4.29 -6.21
C THR A 14 15.20 5.10 -4.92
N GLY A 15 14.27 4.70 -4.04
CA GLY A 15 14.07 5.35 -2.74
C GLY A 15 12.67 5.19 -2.15
N ILE A 16 12.44 5.85 -1.02
CA ILE A 16 11.22 5.69 -0.23
C ILE A 16 10.05 6.58 -0.68
N ALA A 17 10.30 7.65 -1.43
CA ALA A 17 9.27 8.66 -1.77
C ALA A 17 8.09 8.06 -2.56
N HIS A 18 8.36 7.35 -3.65
CA HIS A 18 7.31 6.70 -4.44
C HIS A 18 6.68 5.51 -3.71
N THR A 19 7.42 4.89 -2.79
CA THR A 19 6.94 3.75 -1.98
C THR A 19 5.80 4.18 -1.05
N TYR A 20 5.96 5.31 -0.34
CA TYR A 20 4.91 5.89 0.50
C TYR A 20 3.77 6.51 -0.32
N MET A 21 4.10 7.20 -1.42
CA MET A 21 3.08 7.78 -2.30
C MET A 21 2.14 6.70 -2.88
N ALA A 22 2.69 5.56 -3.28
CA ALA A 22 1.90 4.41 -3.73
C ALA A 22 1.07 3.80 -2.60
N GLN A 23 1.58 3.76 -1.37
CA GLN A 23 0.83 3.28 -0.20
C GLN A 23 -0.42 4.14 0.03
N GLU A 24 -0.26 5.46 0.12
CA GLU A 24 -1.38 6.38 0.34
C GLU A 24 -2.42 6.31 -0.78
N ALA A 25 -1.98 6.21 -2.04
CA ALA A 25 -2.89 6.05 -3.17
C ALA A 25 -3.71 4.76 -3.10
N LEU A 26 -3.08 3.65 -2.71
CA LEU A 26 -3.75 2.34 -2.52
C LEU A 26 -4.74 2.37 -1.36
N GLU A 27 -4.38 2.98 -0.23
CA GLU A 27 -5.27 3.13 0.92
C GLU A 27 -6.49 4.01 0.58
N GLN A 28 -6.28 5.11 -0.14
CA GLN A 28 -7.37 5.97 -0.60
C GLN A 28 -8.29 5.26 -1.60
N ALA A 29 -7.74 4.49 -2.55
CA ALA A 29 -8.53 3.71 -3.50
C ALA A 29 -9.34 2.61 -2.80
N ALA A 30 -8.73 1.94 -1.81
CA ALA A 30 -9.40 0.95 -1.00
C ALA A 30 -10.54 1.54 -0.18
N ARG A 31 -10.31 2.72 0.44
CA ARG A 31 -11.35 3.46 1.17
C ARG A 31 -12.50 3.90 0.25
N LYS A 32 -12.20 4.34 -0.97
CA LYS A 32 -13.23 4.67 -1.99
C LYS A 32 -14.04 3.45 -2.42
N LYS A 33 -13.43 2.27 -2.46
CA LYS A 33 -14.08 1.01 -2.81
C LYS A 33 -14.71 0.27 -1.62
N GLY A 34 -14.55 0.77 -0.40
CA GLY A 34 -15.05 0.12 0.82
C GLY A 34 -14.38 -1.22 1.14
N ILE A 35 -13.16 -1.44 0.66
CA ILE A 35 -12.42 -2.70 0.87
C ILE A 35 -11.33 -2.50 1.93
N THR A 36 -11.10 -3.52 2.75
CA THR A 36 -10.04 -3.51 3.75
C THR A 36 -8.74 -3.94 3.10
N ILE A 37 -7.77 -3.03 2.98
CA ILE A 37 -6.44 -3.29 2.43
C ILE A 37 -5.37 -3.26 3.52
N LYS A 38 -4.35 -4.12 3.42
CA LYS A 38 -3.09 -4.00 4.15
C LYS A 38 -1.99 -3.70 3.13
N VAL A 39 -1.28 -2.59 3.28
CA VAL A 39 -0.16 -2.26 2.40
C VAL A 39 1.15 -2.36 3.19
N GLU A 40 2.13 -3.12 2.70
CA GLU A 40 3.47 -3.21 3.27
C GLU A 40 4.50 -2.46 2.42
N THR A 41 5.23 -1.54 3.04
CA THR A 41 6.22 -0.69 2.37
C THR A 41 7.62 -1.28 2.50
N HIS A 42 8.23 -1.61 1.36
CA HIS A 42 9.58 -2.15 1.20
C HIS A 42 10.46 -1.16 0.41
N GLY A 43 10.65 0.03 0.97
CA GLY A 43 11.54 1.03 0.39
C GLY A 43 13.00 0.74 0.72
N GLN A 44 13.90 0.94 -0.24
CA GLN A 44 15.35 0.86 -0.03
C GLN A 44 15.84 2.26 0.41
N ILE A 45 16.71 2.31 1.43
CA ILE A 45 17.34 3.55 1.91
C ILE A 45 18.62 3.83 1.15
#